data_AF-Q2U5K5-F1
#
_entry.id   AF-Q2U5K5-F1
#
_cell.length_a   1.000
_cell.length_b   1.000
_cell.length_c   1.000
_cell.angle_alpha   90.00
_cell.angle_beta   90.00
_cell.angle_gamma   90.00
#
_symmetry.space_group_name_H-M   'P 1'
#
loop_
_entity.id
_entity.type
_entity.pdbx_description
1 polymer ?
#
loop_
_entity_poly.entity_id
_entity_poly.type
_entity_poly.pdbx_seq_one_letter_code
_entity_poly.pdbx_strand_id
1 'polypeptide(L)'
;METWDSNLPTKTSEEQSQHALASRHNTNNNNLRACHSCHISKVRCNQPIPGMPCLRCQKACKPCFLVEKPQKNRQEVNGRILELQSKIDKMISAAVKQEATDNRTRNTESFPAGPTDLTPISHIPGQHGWGSSVGNTPPILSNVGSGVVDLKTSIQSVLDKSITPYLDNATTEIIFKRYITNMAPTFPAVVFPPGTTAADVRKDNPILLLAILDVASSGFCELEIQRRLRKLVVQTYVHCMLRSDQYTLGLLQALIVSATWYRSIEPLEPGEQMDIYQIGHTAANMALIMGLGDKLNNKNRSSALPGEGQTDRRQAEFLGARRVWLGCHYICSKWVIGVDVY
;
A
#
# COMPACT_ATOMS: atom_id res chain seq x y z
N MET A 1 48.04 -67.94 -49.40
CA MET A 1 48.32 -68.40 -48.03
C MET A 1 47.12 -68.06 -47.16
N GLU A 2 46.81 -68.94 -46.20
CA GLU A 2 46.01 -68.68 -44.97
C GLU A 2 44.67 -67.92 -45.16
N THR A 3 43.53 -68.62 -45.34
CA THR A 3 42.55 -69.04 -44.29
C THR A 3 41.82 -67.85 -43.62
N TRP A 4 40.52 -67.64 -43.86
CA TRP A 4 39.36 -68.23 -43.12
C TRP A 4 39.36 -67.80 -41.62
N ASP A 5 38.26 -67.35 -41.00
CA ASP A 5 36.84 -67.60 -41.31
C ASP A 5 35.88 -66.48 -40.79
N SER A 6 34.59 -66.70 -41.07
CA SER A 6 33.35 -65.97 -40.78
C SER A 6 33.15 -65.45 -39.33
N ASN A 7 32.57 -64.25 -39.18
CA ASN A 7 31.15 -64.06 -38.79
C ASN A 7 30.75 -62.58 -38.55
N LEU A 8 29.48 -62.26 -38.84
CA LEU A 8 28.79 -61.05 -38.37
C LEU A 8 28.01 -61.39 -37.08
N PRO A 9 27.58 -60.40 -36.29
CA PRO A 9 26.12 -60.28 -36.17
C PRO A 9 25.59 -58.85 -36.22
N THR A 10 24.39 -58.71 -36.79
CA THR A 10 23.56 -57.49 -36.74
C THR A 10 23.10 -57.15 -35.33
N LYS A 11 23.09 -55.85 -34.99
CA LYS A 11 22.18 -55.29 -33.98
C LYS A 11 21.49 -54.03 -34.51
N THR A 12 20.28 -54.23 -35.03
CA THR A 12 19.24 -53.20 -35.10
C THR A 12 18.49 -53.10 -33.76
N SER A 13 17.66 -52.07 -33.63
CA SER A 13 16.75 -51.81 -32.49
C SER A 13 17.40 -51.39 -31.17
N GLU A 14 17.32 -50.09 -30.85
CA GLU A 14 16.90 -49.62 -29.53
C GLU A 14 16.32 -48.19 -29.58
N GLU A 15 15.36 -47.97 -30.49
CA GLU A 15 14.42 -46.83 -30.36
C GLU A 15 13.41 -47.11 -29.23
N GLN A 16 13.67 -46.60 -28.02
CA GLN A 16 12.65 -46.15 -27.06
C GLN A 16 13.27 -45.65 -25.73
N SER A 17 12.45 -44.98 -24.90
CA SER A 17 12.69 -44.77 -23.46
C SER A 17 13.75 -43.76 -22.99
N GLN A 18 13.84 -42.57 -23.61
CA GLN A 18 14.45 -41.38 -22.98
C GLN A 18 13.46 -40.20 -22.80
N HIS A 19 12.26 -40.48 -22.29
CA HIS A 19 11.24 -39.46 -21.97
C HIS A 19 10.58 -39.69 -20.59
N ALA A 20 11.34 -40.18 -19.60
CA ALA A 20 10.79 -40.68 -18.33
C ALA A 20 11.59 -40.30 -17.06
N LEU A 21 12.05 -39.05 -16.93
CA LEU A 21 12.75 -38.59 -15.70
C LEU A 21 12.35 -37.19 -15.17
N ALA A 22 11.12 -36.76 -15.45
CA ALA A 22 10.45 -35.70 -14.69
C ALA A 22 10.02 -36.22 -13.30
N SER A 23 10.99 -36.53 -12.44
CA SER A 23 10.74 -37.17 -11.15
C SER A 23 9.89 -36.30 -10.23
N ARG A 24 8.90 -36.93 -9.59
CA ARG A 24 7.91 -36.25 -8.74
C ARG A 24 8.53 -35.87 -7.39
N HIS A 25 9.04 -34.65 -7.26
CA HIS A 25 9.18 -34.00 -5.94
C HIS A 25 7.80 -33.60 -5.38
N ASN A 26 6.97 -34.60 -5.12
CA ASN A 26 5.80 -34.50 -4.24
C ASN A 26 6.27 -34.77 -2.81
N THR A 27 7.01 -33.81 -2.24
CA THR A 27 7.32 -33.81 -0.81
C THR A 27 6.03 -33.67 -0.02
N ASN A 28 5.73 -34.66 0.83
CA ASN A 28 4.51 -34.72 1.62
C ASN A 28 4.52 -33.68 2.75
N ASN A 29 4.21 -32.42 2.41
CA ASN A 29 3.88 -31.37 3.38
C ASN A 29 2.51 -31.66 4.03
N ASN A 30 2.49 -32.65 4.91
CA ASN A 30 1.30 -33.12 5.61
C ASN A 30 0.65 -31.95 6.38
N ASN A 31 -0.61 -31.66 6.05
CA ASN A 31 -1.51 -30.74 6.75
C ASN A 31 -1.14 -29.24 6.79
N LEU A 32 -0.32 -28.73 5.87
CA LEU A 32 -0.30 -27.29 5.59
C LEU A 32 -1.63 -26.87 4.91
N ARG A 33 -2.49 -26.19 5.68
CA ARG A 33 -3.83 -25.75 5.28
C ARG A 33 -3.76 -24.78 4.10
N ALA A 34 -4.73 -24.85 3.17
CA ALA A 34 -4.83 -23.89 2.07
C ALA A 34 -4.91 -22.43 2.57
N CYS A 35 -4.19 -21.52 1.92
CA CYS A 35 -4.23 -20.08 2.24
C CYS A 35 -5.63 -19.49 2.06
N HIS A 36 -5.92 -18.40 2.77
CA HIS A 36 -7.25 -17.79 2.86
C HIS A 36 -7.95 -17.62 1.49
N SER A 37 -7.24 -17.02 0.52
CA SER A 37 -7.79 -16.78 -0.82
C SER A 37 -8.05 -18.07 -1.62
N CYS A 38 -7.24 -19.12 -1.45
CA CYS A 38 -7.49 -20.42 -2.11
C CYS A 38 -8.58 -21.23 -1.40
N HIS A 39 -8.66 -21.16 -0.07
CA HIS A 39 -9.72 -21.77 0.74
C HIS A 39 -11.10 -21.19 0.37
N ILE A 40 -11.25 -19.86 0.36
CA ILE A 40 -12.50 -19.20 -0.08
C ILE A 40 -12.83 -19.53 -1.53
N SER A 41 -11.82 -19.56 -2.42
CA SER A 41 -12.02 -19.93 -3.82
C SER A 41 -12.30 -21.43 -4.05
N LYS A 42 -12.23 -22.28 -3.01
CA LYS A 42 -12.34 -23.76 -3.10
C LYS A 42 -11.40 -24.41 -4.14
N VAL A 43 -10.16 -23.93 -4.23
CA VAL A 43 -9.14 -24.45 -5.18
C VAL A 43 -7.89 -24.97 -4.48
N ARG A 44 -7.13 -25.83 -5.19
CA ARG A 44 -5.84 -26.35 -4.73
C ARG A 44 -4.85 -25.20 -4.46
N CYS A 45 -4.41 -25.10 -3.21
CA CYS A 45 -3.27 -24.26 -2.83
C CYS A 45 -1.97 -25.03 -3.08
N ASN A 46 -0.98 -24.38 -3.70
CA ASN A 46 0.37 -24.93 -3.85
C ASN A 46 1.39 -23.85 -3.49
N GLN A 47 2.10 -24.04 -2.38
CA GLN A 47 3.09 -23.13 -1.82
C GLN A 47 4.44 -23.86 -1.78
N PRO A 48 5.33 -23.64 -2.78
CA PRO A 48 6.59 -24.40 -2.90
C PRO A 48 7.65 -23.98 -1.88
N ILE A 49 7.54 -22.76 -1.33
CA ILE A 49 8.45 -22.20 -0.33
C ILE A 49 7.57 -21.69 0.84
N PRO A 50 7.79 -22.17 2.09
CA PRO A 50 7.12 -21.62 3.27
C PRO A 50 7.35 -20.10 3.41
N GLY A 51 6.40 -19.39 4.02
CA GLY A 51 6.40 -17.91 4.12
C GLY A 51 6.02 -17.17 2.81
N MET A 52 6.42 -17.70 1.65
CA MET A 52 6.18 -17.09 0.33
C MET A 52 4.73 -17.29 -0.18
N PRO A 53 4.25 -16.52 -1.19
CA PRO A 53 2.87 -16.66 -1.64
C PRO A 53 2.70 -17.94 -2.46
N CYS A 54 1.53 -18.58 -2.34
CA CYS A 54 1.21 -19.74 -3.15
C CYS A 54 1.11 -19.36 -4.64
N LEU A 55 1.48 -20.28 -5.55
CA LEU A 55 1.65 -20.00 -6.99
C LEU A 55 0.41 -19.35 -7.62
N ARG A 56 -0.80 -19.74 -7.17
CA ARG A 56 -2.05 -19.12 -7.62
C ARG A 56 -2.19 -17.68 -7.15
N CYS A 57 -1.94 -17.39 -5.87
CA CYS A 57 -2.08 -16.04 -5.33
C CYS A 57 -1.00 -15.09 -5.87
N GLN A 58 0.22 -15.60 -6.13
CA GLN A 58 1.26 -14.89 -6.86
C GLN A 58 0.78 -14.50 -8.27
N LYS A 59 0.40 -15.47 -9.11
CA LYS A 59 -0.06 -15.23 -10.48
C LYS A 59 -1.32 -14.37 -10.56
N ALA A 60 -2.28 -14.54 -9.64
CA ALA A 60 -3.51 -13.75 -9.57
C ALA A 60 -3.37 -12.45 -8.77
N CYS A 61 -2.16 -12.13 -8.28
CA CYS A 61 -1.82 -10.98 -7.46
C CYS A 61 -2.67 -10.75 -6.18
N LYS A 62 -3.40 -11.77 -5.73
CA LYS A 62 -4.26 -11.72 -4.53
C LYS A 62 -3.43 -11.86 -3.25
N PRO A 63 -3.88 -11.30 -2.11
CA PRO A 63 -3.23 -11.52 -0.81
C PRO A 63 -3.17 -13.02 -0.48
N CYS A 64 -2.05 -13.44 0.10
CA CYS A 64 -1.77 -14.83 0.44
C CYS A 64 -1.29 -14.93 1.88
N PHE A 65 -2.20 -15.28 2.78
CA PHE A 65 -1.91 -15.56 4.19
C PHE A 65 -2.58 -16.86 4.62
N LEU A 66 -1.98 -17.54 5.59
CA LEU A 66 -2.59 -18.69 6.25
C LEU A 66 -3.57 -18.19 7.31
N VAL A 67 -4.72 -18.84 7.44
CA VAL A 67 -5.63 -18.59 8.57
C VAL A 67 -5.33 -19.61 9.66
N GLU A 68 -4.50 -19.20 10.61
CA GLU A 68 -4.38 -19.89 11.88
C GLU A 68 -5.75 -19.95 12.56
N LYS A 69 -6.04 -21.05 13.27
CA LYS A 69 -7.26 -21.11 14.08
C LYS A 69 -7.09 -20.14 15.25
N PRO A 70 -8.13 -19.38 15.65
CA PRO A 70 -8.07 -18.67 16.93
C PRO A 70 -7.78 -19.70 18.03
N GLN A 71 -6.71 -19.50 18.79
CA GLN A 71 -6.37 -20.40 19.90
C GLN A 71 -7.50 -20.41 20.94
N LYS A 72 -7.63 -21.55 21.66
CA LYS A 72 -8.69 -21.79 22.66
C LYS A 72 -8.89 -20.64 23.65
N ASN A 73 -7.82 -19.90 23.99
CA ASN A 73 -7.86 -18.70 24.82
C ASN A 73 -8.98 -17.71 24.47
N ARG A 74 -9.38 -17.54 23.20
CA ARG A 74 -10.47 -16.62 22.86
C ARG A 74 -11.84 -17.09 23.36
N GLN A 75 -12.08 -18.40 23.43
CA GLN A 75 -13.31 -18.93 24.04
C GLN A 75 -13.28 -18.80 25.56
N GLU A 76 -12.10 -18.96 26.18
CA GLU A 76 -11.94 -18.80 27.63
C GLU A 76 -12.09 -17.34 28.07
N VAL A 77 -11.51 -16.39 27.33
CA VAL A 77 -11.71 -14.94 27.55
C VAL A 77 -13.18 -14.56 27.40
N ASN A 78 -13.87 -15.04 26.36
CA ASN A 78 -15.30 -14.81 26.19
C ASN A 78 -16.13 -15.39 27.36
N GLY A 79 -15.77 -16.57 27.87
CA GLY A 79 -16.42 -17.17 29.05
C GLY A 79 -16.26 -16.31 30.31
N ARG A 80 -15.03 -15.84 30.59
CA ARG A 80 -14.73 -14.93 31.71
C ARG A 80 -15.48 -13.59 31.59
N ILE A 81 -15.67 -13.07 30.38
CA ILE A 81 -16.47 -11.84 30.14
C ILE A 81 -17.95 -12.06 30.51
N LEU A 82 -18.55 -13.18 30.09
CA LEU A 82 -19.93 -13.53 30.44
C LEU A 82 -20.12 -13.75 31.96
N GLU A 83 -19.13 -14.36 32.62
CA GLU A 83 -19.12 -14.52 34.08
C GLU A 83 -19.07 -13.17 34.80
N LEU A 84 -18.19 -12.26 34.35
CA LEU A 84 -18.08 -10.91 34.90
C LEU A 84 -19.36 -10.10 34.68
N GLN A 85 -19.98 -10.18 33.50
CA GLN A 85 -21.28 -9.56 33.23
C GLN A 85 -22.36 -10.09 34.19
N SER A 86 -22.50 -11.41 34.33
CA SER A 86 -23.44 -12.00 35.29
C SER A 86 -23.17 -11.58 36.74
N LYS A 87 -21.92 -11.29 37.10
CA LYS A 87 -21.54 -10.81 38.44
C LYS A 87 -21.88 -9.33 38.64
N ILE A 88 -21.74 -8.50 37.61
CA ILE A 88 -22.19 -7.10 37.59
C ILE A 88 -23.72 -7.03 37.72
N ASP A 89 -24.47 -7.82 36.94
CA ASP A 89 -25.94 -7.85 36.99
C ASP A 89 -26.46 -8.24 38.40
N LYS A 90 -25.77 -9.18 39.06
CA LYS A 90 -26.06 -9.58 40.45
C LYS A 90 -25.76 -8.48 41.46
N MET A 91 -24.68 -7.71 41.28
CA MET A 91 -24.38 -6.55 42.13
C MET A 91 -25.42 -5.43 41.96
N ILE A 92 -25.80 -5.09 40.73
CA ILE A 92 -26.85 -4.11 40.44
C ILE A 92 -28.18 -4.56 41.06
N SER A 93 -28.54 -5.84 40.88
CA SER A 93 -29.75 -6.45 41.46
C SER A 93 -29.74 -6.53 43.00
N ALA A 94 -28.58 -6.38 43.64
CA ALA A 94 -28.44 -6.28 45.09
C ALA A 94 -28.56 -4.82 45.57
N ALA A 95 -27.89 -3.87 44.90
CA ALA A 95 -27.95 -2.45 45.22
C ALA A 95 -29.38 -1.90 45.13
N VAL A 96 -30.11 -2.21 44.05
CA VAL A 96 -31.53 -1.82 43.87
C VAL A 96 -32.44 -2.37 44.98
N LYS A 97 -32.07 -3.50 45.61
CA LYS A 97 -32.81 -4.05 46.76
C LYS A 97 -32.48 -3.35 48.08
N GLN A 98 -31.28 -2.76 48.21
CA GLN A 98 -30.89 -1.98 49.39
C GLN A 98 -31.57 -0.59 49.37
N GLU A 99 -31.60 0.07 48.21
CA GLU A 99 -32.33 1.33 48.02
C GLU A 99 -33.85 1.19 48.28
N ALA A 100 -34.42 0.02 47.99
CA ALA A 100 -35.81 -0.31 48.31
C ALA A 100 -36.08 -0.53 49.82
N THR A 101 -35.03 -0.71 50.65
CA THR A 101 -35.18 -0.91 52.11
C THR A 101 -34.91 0.35 52.96
N ASP A 102 -33.99 1.23 52.56
CA ASP A 102 -33.66 2.43 53.37
C ASP A 102 -34.72 3.55 53.28
N ASN A 103 -35.47 3.63 52.18
CA ASN A 103 -36.43 4.71 51.89
C ASN A 103 -37.70 4.76 52.78
N ARG A 104 -37.72 4.08 53.94
CA ARG A 104 -38.85 4.13 54.89
C ARG A 104 -38.59 5.01 56.14
N THR A 105 -37.38 5.52 56.36
CA THR A 105 -37.03 6.13 57.65
C THR A 105 -36.24 7.45 57.59
N ARG A 106 -36.86 8.53 57.07
CA ARG A 106 -36.75 9.89 57.65
C ARG A 106 -37.70 10.89 56.99
N ASN A 107 -38.52 11.53 57.84
CA ASN A 107 -39.24 12.76 57.55
C ASN A 107 -38.88 13.78 58.66
N THR A 108 -39.21 15.06 58.43
CA THR A 108 -39.43 16.10 59.46
C THR A 108 -38.22 16.92 59.97
N GLU A 109 -38.37 18.25 59.82
CA GLU A 109 -37.84 19.40 60.61
C GLU A 109 -36.38 19.92 60.52
N SER A 110 -36.26 21.06 59.80
CA SER A 110 -35.94 22.42 60.35
C SER A 110 -34.50 22.97 60.50
N PHE A 111 -34.39 24.24 60.06
CA PHE A 111 -33.35 25.27 60.26
C PHE A 111 -33.38 25.86 61.71
N PRO A 112 -32.39 26.68 62.23
CA PRO A 112 -31.73 27.79 61.52
C PRO A 112 -30.30 28.29 61.96
N ALA A 113 -29.87 29.37 61.29
CA ALA A 113 -28.88 30.41 61.68
C ALA A 113 -27.36 30.14 61.54
N GLY A 114 -26.61 31.22 61.24
CA GLY A 114 -25.14 31.30 61.09
C GLY A 114 -24.53 32.42 61.97
N PRO A 115 -23.58 33.28 61.53
CA PRO A 115 -22.92 33.46 60.21
C PRO A 115 -21.43 32.97 60.28
N THR A 116 -20.29 33.54 59.82
CA THR A 116 -19.79 34.78 59.14
C THR A 116 -18.33 34.47 58.66
N ASP A 117 -17.55 35.17 57.81
CA ASP A 117 -17.71 36.32 56.88
C ASP A 117 -16.70 36.15 55.68
N LEU A 118 -15.75 36.99 55.19
CA LEU A 118 -15.27 38.37 55.48
C LEU A 118 -14.71 39.10 54.21
N THR A 119 -15.46 39.13 53.10
CA THR A 119 -15.39 40.23 52.07
C THR A 119 -14.11 40.31 51.16
N PRO A 120 -13.96 41.25 50.16
CA PRO A 120 -14.14 40.88 48.73
C PRO A 120 -13.18 41.60 47.71
N ILE A 121 -13.66 41.84 46.46
CA ILE A 121 -13.14 42.72 45.36
C ILE A 121 -12.06 42.05 44.46
N SER A 122 -12.28 41.66 43.17
CA SER A 122 -12.84 42.29 41.94
C SER A 122 -11.84 43.19 41.16
N HIS A 123 -11.92 43.44 39.85
CA HIS A 123 -12.83 42.99 38.77
C HIS A 123 -12.10 43.03 37.40
N ILE A 124 -12.58 42.31 36.38
CA ILE A 124 -12.15 42.41 34.96
C ILE A 124 -12.99 43.49 34.24
N PRO A 125 -12.39 44.41 33.45
CA PRO A 125 -12.41 44.29 31.98
C PRO A 125 -11.15 44.80 31.24
N GLY A 126 -10.93 44.30 30.01
CA GLY A 126 -9.90 44.79 29.08
C GLY A 126 -10.43 45.77 28.02
N GLN A 127 -9.60 46.18 27.07
CA GLN A 127 -10.02 46.98 25.91
C GLN A 127 -9.10 46.80 24.68
N HIS A 128 -9.40 47.54 23.60
CA HIS A 128 -8.90 47.32 22.24
C HIS A 128 -8.20 48.59 21.70
N GLY A 129 -7.32 48.46 20.71
CA GLY A 129 -6.73 49.63 20.04
C GLY A 129 -5.96 49.29 18.77
N TRP A 130 -6.23 50.05 17.70
CA TRP A 130 -5.40 50.08 16.48
C TRP A 130 -4.39 51.21 16.55
N GLY A 131 -3.22 51.01 15.91
CA GLY A 131 -2.23 52.06 15.69
C GLY A 131 -1.18 51.61 14.67
N SER A 132 -1.09 52.31 13.54
CA SER A 132 -0.10 52.06 12.49
C SER A 132 1.10 53.00 12.62
N SER A 133 2.33 52.54 12.32
CA SER A 133 3.21 53.26 11.37
C SER A 133 4.50 52.49 11.00
N VAL A 134 5.12 52.93 9.91
CA VAL A 134 6.49 52.70 9.40
C VAL A 134 7.05 51.27 9.36
N GLY A 135 7.04 50.69 8.15
CA GLY A 135 8.24 50.24 7.43
C GLY A 135 9.18 49.19 8.05
N ASN A 136 9.21 47.99 7.44
CA ASN A 136 10.37 47.55 6.66
C ASN A 136 10.03 46.32 5.80
N THR A 137 10.32 46.38 4.50
CA THR A 137 10.16 45.24 3.58
C THR A 137 11.36 44.29 3.67
N PRO A 138 11.19 43.02 4.04
CA PRO A 138 12.22 42.01 3.80
C PRO A 138 12.38 41.77 2.29
N PRO A 139 13.59 41.48 1.79
CA PRO A 139 13.85 41.42 0.35
C PRO A 139 13.22 40.19 -0.31
N ILE A 140 12.78 40.37 -1.56
CA ILE A 140 12.42 39.26 -2.46
C ILE A 140 13.71 38.51 -2.81
N LEU A 141 13.98 37.40 -2.11
CA LEU A 141 15.07 36.50 -2.49
C LEU A 141 14.58 35.46 -3.50
N SER A 142 14.67 35.81 -4.79
CA SER A 142 14.28 34.96 -5.92
C SER A 142 15.23 33.77 -6.09
N ASN A 143 15.02 32.69 -5.33
CA ASN A 143 15.76 31.42 -5.45
C ASN A 143 14.86 30.27 -5.94
N VAL A 144 14.23 30.46 -7.11
CA VAL A 144 13.41 29.44 -7.76
C VAL A 144 14.31 28.37 -8.39
N GLY A 145 14.58 27.30 -7.63
CA GLY A 145 15.38 26.17 -8.09
C GLY A 145 15.57 25.01 -7.10
N SER A 146 15.42 25.25 -5.79
CA SER A 146 15.81 24.26 -4.77
C SER A 146 14.77 23.18 -4.44
N GLY A 147 13.49 23.37 -4.79
CA GLY A 147 12.38 22.56 -4.24
C GLY A 147 12.35 21.08 -4.64
N VAL A 148 12.66 20.75 -5.89
CA VAL A 148 12.56 19.36 -6.41
C VAL A 148 13.69 18.47 -5.88
N VAL A 149 14.85 19.06 -5.55
CA VAL A 149 16.04 18.35 -5.07
C VAL A 149 15.87 17.88 -3.63
N ASP A 150 15.18 18.68 -2.81
CA ASP A 150 14.89 18.36 -1.41
C ASP A 150 13.91 17.18 -1.29
N LEU A 151 12.76 17.23 -1.97
CA LEU A 151 11.72 16.20 -1.86
C LEU A 151 12.24 14.79 -2.21
N LYS A 152 13.00 14.65 -3.32
CA LYS A 152 13.58 13.35 -3.71
C LYS A 152 14.59 12.83 -2.67
N THR A 153 15.43 13.71 -2.14
CA THR A 153 16.49 13.37 -1.17
C THR A 153 15.90 13.04 0.21
N SER A 154 14.90 13.80 0.64
CA SER A 154 14.13 13.57 1.87
C SER A 154 13.42 12.22 1.82
N ILE A 155 12.69 11.93 0.73
CA ILE A 155 12.02 10.63 0.55
C ILE A 155 13.03 9.49 0.53
N GLN A 156 14.14 9.60 -0.21
CA GLN A 156 15.18 8.56 -0.22
C GLN A 156 15.75 8.32 1.19
N SER A 157 16.08 9.38 1.93
CA SER A 157 16.55 9.29 3.32
C SER A 157 15.51 8.64 4.24
N VAL A 158 14.23 8.91 4.02
CA VAL A 158 13.12 8.31 4.76
C VAL A 158 12.96 6.83 4.39
N LEU A 159 13.07 6.42 3.13
CA LEU A 159 13.09 4.99 2.73
C LEU A 159 14.24 4.26 3.44
N ASP A 160 15.45 4.80 3.38
CA ASP A 160 16.64 4.16 3.93
C ASP A 160 16.60 4.03 5.46
N LYS A 161 16.03 5.02 6.16
CA LYS A 161 15.84 4.98 7.62
C LYS A 161 14.70 4.06 8.06
N SER A 162 13.69 3.81 7.22
CA SER A 162 12.42 3.21 7.66
C SER A 162 12.10 1.85 7.06
N ILE A 163 12.66 1.49 5.90
CA ILE A 163 12.33 0.26 5.17
C ILE A 163 13.57 -0.65 5.10
N THR A 164 14.74 -0.13 4.73
CA THR A 164 15.98 -0.91 4.58
C THR A 164 16.38 -1.75 5.82
N PRO A 165 16.09 -1.37 7.09
CA PRO A 165 16.35 -2.24 8.24
C PRO A 165 15.44 -3.47 8.37
N TYR A 166 14.34 -3.53 7.61
CA TYR A 166 13.29 -4.57 7.70
C TYR A 166 12.99 -5.26 6.37
N LEU A 167 13.40 -4.65 5.25
CA LEU A 167 13.21 -5.16 3.90
C LEU A 167 14.54 -5.12 3.15
N ASP A 168 15.14 -6.29 2.95
CA ASP A 168 16.41 -6.43 2.27
C ASP A 168 16.30 -6.22 0.75
N ASN A 169 17.44 -6.12 0.07
CA ASN A 169 17.48 -5.88 -1.37
C ASN A 169 16.97 -7.06 -2.21
N ALA A 170 17.13 -8.32 -1.77
CA ALA A 170 16.61 -9.48 -2.49
C ALA A 170 15.09 -9.59 -2.36
N THR A 171 14.50 -9.35 -1.18
CA THR A 171 13.04 -9.29 -1.04
C THR A 171 12.46 -8.09 -1.81
N THR A 172 13.14 -6.93 -1.80
CA THR A 172 12.79 -5.78 -2.66
C THR A 172 12.72 -6.20 -4.14
N GLU A 173 13.75 -6.88 -4.65
CA GLU A 173 13.83 -7.32 -6.05
C GLU A 173 12.77 -8.37 -6.39
N ILE A 174 12.46 -9.29 -5.48
CA ILE A 174 11.37 -10.28 -5.66
C ILE A 174 10.00 -9.59 -5.80
N ILE A 175 9.73 -8.57 -4.97
CA ILE A 175 8.48 -7.81 -5.00
C ILE A 175 8.38 -7.01 -6.30
N PHE A 176 9.47 -6.33 -6.70
CA PHE A 176 9.55 -5.61 -7.97
C PHE A 176 9.38 -6.54 -9.19
N LYS A 177 9.97 -7.74 -9.14
CA LYS A 177 9.80 -8.79 -10.15
C LYS A 177 8.35 -9.30 -10.26
N ARG A 178 7.60 -9.42 -9.15
CA ARG A 178 6.14 -9.66 -9.22
C ARG A 178 5.41 -8.50 -9.89
N TYR A 179 5.77 -7.26 -9.61
CA TYR A 179 5.15 -6.12 -10.28
C TYR A 179 5.31 -6.22 -11.80
N ILE A 180 6.54 -6.41 -12.29
CA ILE A 180 6.83 -6.57 -13.73
C ILE A 180 6.16 -7.80 -14.35
N THR A 181 6.14 -8.95 -13.67
CA THR A 181 5.73 -10.23 -14.27
C THR A 181 4.25 -10.59 -14.05
N ASN A 182 3.57 -9.99 -13.08
CA ASN A 182 2.18 -10.36 -12.73
C ASN A 182 1.23 -9.16 -12.63
N MET A 183 1.72 -7.93 -12.40
CA MET A 183 0.85 -6.75 -12.22
C MET A 183 0.85 -5.86 -13.46
N ALA A 184 2.01 -5.30 -13.85
CA ALA A 184 2.14 -4.43 -15.02
C ALA A 184 1.55 -5.03 -16.33
N PRO A 185 1.63 -6.34 -16.61
CA PRO A 185 1.01 -6.91 -17.81
C PRO A 185 -0.52 -6.88 -17.81
N THR A 186 -1.18 -6.76 -16.64
CA THR A 186 -2.65 -6.61 -16.56
C THR A 186 -3.09 -5.15 -16.74
N PHE A 187 -2.20 -4.17 -16.53
CA PHE A 187 -2.48 -2.76 -16.75
C PHE A 187 -1.17 -1.97 -17.00
N PRO A 188 -0.71 -1.86 -18.27
CA PRO A 188 0.65 -1.41 -18.62
C PRO A 188 0.88 0.11 -18.57
N ALA A 189 0.17 0.83 -17.69
CA ALA A 189 0.32 2.27 -17.50
C ALA A 189 1.75 2.67 -17.07
N VAL A 190 2.40 1.80 -16.28
CA VAL A 190 3.83 1.89 -15.95
C VAL A 190 4.47 0.53 -16.28
N VAL A 191 5.52 0.54 -17.11
CA VAL A 191 6.35 -0.64 -17.39
C VAL A 191 7.79 -0.16 -17.59
N PHE A 192 8.74 -1.02 -17.26
CA PHE A 192 10.18 -0.77 -17.32
C PHE A 192 10.82 -1.52 -18.51
N PRO A 193 11.99 -1.08 -19.00
CA PRO A 193 12.80 -1.86 -19.94
C PRO A 193 13.17 -3.25 -19.40
N PRO A 194 13.47 -4.23 -20.28
CA PRO A 194 14.07 -5.49 -19.85
C PRO A 194 15.38 -5.26 -19.11
N GLY A 195 15.57 -5.91 -17.96
CA GLY A 195 16.80 -5.84 -17.16
C GLY A 195 16.86 -4.70 -16.13
N THR A 196 15.89 -3.78 -16.08
CA THR A 196 15.79 -2.81 -14.97
C THR A 196 15.60 -3.53 -13.64
N THR A 197 16.33 -3.11 -12.61
CA THR A 197 16.25 -3.63 -11.23
C THR A 197 15.47 -2.68 -10.30
N ALA A 198 15.10 -3.17 -9.12
CA ALA A 198 14.51 -2.33 -8.08
C ALA A 198 15.49 -1.25 -7.58
N ALA A 199 16.81 -1.48 -7.63
CA ALA A 199 17.82 -0.51 -7.25
C ALA A 199 17.89 0.68 -8.21
N ASP A 200 17.73 0.43 -9.52
CA ASP A 200 17.66 1.50 -10.53
C ASP A 200 16.43 2.39 -10.29
N VAL A 201 15.26 1.78 -10.07
CA VAL A 201 14.02 2.53 -9.79
C VAL A 201 14.11 3.26 -8.45
N ARG A 202 14.79 2.72 -7.43
CA ARG A 202 15.08 3.42 -6.17
C ARG A 202 15.85 4.71 -6.42
N LYS A 203 16.94 4.61 -7.20
CA LYS A 203 17.84 5.73 -7.54
C LYS A 203 17.15 6.80 -8.39
N ASP A 204 16.36 6.39 -9.38
CA ASP A 204 15.75 7.32 -10.34
C ASP A 204 14.43 7.92 -9.83
N ASN A 205 13.56 7.09 -9.25
CA ASN A 205 12.21 7.46 -8.81
C ASN A 205 11.78 6.69 -7.53
N PRO A 206 12.26 7.12 -6.35
CA PRO A 206 11.99 6.41 -5.09
C PRO A 206 10.49 6.36 -4.72
N ILE A 207 9.69 7.34 -5.16
CA ILE A 207 8.23 7.39 -4.91
C ILE A 207 7.53 6.24 -5.63
N LEU A 208 7.88 6.01 -6.90
CA LEU A 208 7.31 4.90 -7.68
C LEU A 208 7.75 3.54 -7.14
N LEU A 209 9.00 3.39 -6.69
CA LEU A 209 9.40 2.13 -6.03
C LEU A 209 8.58 1.91 -4.75
N LEU A 210 8.44 2.93 -3.90
CA LEU A 210 7.65 2.85 -2.66
C LEU A 210 6.19 2.43 -2.95
N ALA A 211 5.55 3.05 -3.95
CA ALA A 211 4.20 2.69 -4.37
C ALA A 211 4.11 1.26 -4.91
N ILE A 212 5.10 0.80 -5.69
CA ILE A 212 5.21 -0.59 -6.16
C ILE A 212 5.36 -1.55 -4.98
N LEU A 213 6.19 -1.23 -3.98
CA LEU A 213 6.39 -2.07 -2.81
C LEU A 213 5.11 -2.22 -1.98
N ASP A 214 4.33 -1.15 -1.76
CA ASP A 214 3.00 -1.25 -1.14
C ASP A 214 2.08 -2.21 -1.92
N VAL A 215 1.90 -1.99 -3.23
CA VAL A 215 0.93 -2.79 -3.99
C VAL A 215 1.41 -4.21 -4.31
N ALA A 216 2.71 -4.52 -4.31
CA ALA A 216 3.22 -5.84 -4.68
C ALA A 216 3.68 -6.73 -3.49
N SER A 217 3.95 -6.16 -2.31
CA SER A 217 4.52 -6.88 -1.14
C SER A 217 3.65 -7.99 -0.54
N SER A 218 2.34 -7.99 -0.79
CA SER A 218 1.41 -8.90 -0.11
C SER A 218 1.65 -10.39 -0.44
N GLY A 219 2.03 -11.12 0.60
CA GLY A 219 2.45 -12.54 0.53
C GLY A 219 3.95 -12.77 0.48
N PHE A 220 4.79 -11.72 0.48
CA PHE A 220 6.25 -11.83 0.70
C PHE A 220 6.68 -11.16 2.00
N CYS A 221 6.06 -10.02 2.33
CA CYS A 221 6.30 -9.32 3.57
C CYS A 221 5.27 -9.69 4.64
N GLU A 222 5.68 -9.60 5.90
CA GLU A 222 4.77 -9.61 7.04
C GLU A 222 3.80 -8.42 7.01
N LEU A 223 2.71 -8.51 7.77
CA LEU A 223 1.65 -7.50 7.80
C LEU A 223 2.17 -6.13 8.26
N GLU A 224 3.09 -6.10 9.23
CA GLU A 224 3.63 -4.85 9.78
C GLU A 224 4.51 -4.10 8.77
N ILE A 225 5.29 -4.82 7.96
CA ILE A 225 6.06 -4.23 6.85
C ILE A 225 5.11 -3.68 5.77
N GLN A 226 4.05 -4.41 5.42
CA GLN A 226 3.01 -3.94 4.47
C GLN A 226 2.35 -2.64 4.98
N ARG A 227 1.99 -2.60 6.26
CA ARG A 227 1.43 -1.41 6.93
C ARG A 227 2.41 -0.24 6.99
N ARG A 228 3.68 -0.49 7.28
CA ARG A 228 4.73 0.53 7.28
C ARG A 228 4.88 1.15 5.89
N LEU A 229 4.98 0.33 4.84
CA LEU A 229 4.96 0.79 3.44
C LEU A 229 3.73 1.65 3.14
N ARG A 230 2.53 1.23 3.57
CA ARG A 230 1.29 2.00 3.41
C ARG A 230 1.35 3.37 4.08
N LYS A 231 1.73 3.44 5.37
CA LYS A 231 1.86 4.70 6.12
C LYS A 231 2.85 5.65 5.44
N LEU A 232 3.96 5.12 4.92
CA LEU A 232 4.96 5.87 4.16
C LEU A 232 4.45 6.40 2.80
N VAL A 233 3.70 5.59 2.05
CA VAL A 233 3.03 6.03 0.81
C VAL A 233 2.07 7.18 1.11
N VAL A 234 1.18 7.01 2.10
CA VAL A 234 0.16 7.99 2.47
C VAL A 234 0.79 9.31 2.93
N GLN A 235 1.79 9.27 3.81
CA GLN A 235 2.52 10.48 4.21
C GLN A 235 3.18 11.17 3.01
N THR A 236 3.89 10.42 2.17
CA THR A 236 4.54 10.96 0.96
C THR A 236 3.53 11.68 0.08
N TYR A 237 2.38 11.05 -0.18
CA TYR A 237 1.29 11.59 -0.98
C TYR A 237 0.67 12.86 -0.37
N VAL A 238 0.37 12.88 0.94
CA VAL A 238 -0.10 14.10 1.63
C VAL A 238 0.91 15.25 1.50
N HIS A 239 2.22 14.97 1.50
CA HIS A 239 3.24 16.00 1.31
C HIS A 239 3.36 16.54 -0.12
N CYS A 240 3.00 15.81 -1.17
CA CYS A 240 3.23 16.22 -2.57
C CYS A 240 1.97 16.44 -3.43
N MET A 241 0.83 15.79 -3.13
CA MET A 241 -0.39 15.86 -3.95
C MET A 241 -1.01 17.25 -4.08
N LEU A 242 -0.75 18.16 -3.14
CA LEU A 242 -1.26 19.54 -3.15
C LEU A 242 -0.18 20.58 -3.57
N ARG A 243 1.04 20.13 -3.87
CA ARG A 243 2.19 20.99 -4.22
C ARG A 243 2.47 20.90 -5.72
N SER A 244 1.84 21.78 -6.50
CA SER A 244 1.91 21.77 -7.97
C SER A 244 3.31 22.01 -8.55
N ASP A 245 4.20 22.63 -7.77
CA ASP A 245 5.63 22.76 -8.03
C ASP A 245 6.40 21.42 -7.99
N GLN A 246 5.85 20.41 -7.31
CA GLN A 246 6.42 19.06 -7.16
C GLN A 246 5.85 18.04 -8.14
N TYR A 247 5.00 18.47 -9.09
CA TYR A 247 4.32 17.57 -10.03
C TYR A 247 5.28 16.98 -11.07
N THR A 248 5.75 15.77 -10.79
CA THR A 248 6.61 14.99 -11.69
C THR A 248 5.85 13.83 -12.34
N LEU A 249 6.30 13.40 -13.52
CA LEU A 249 5.79 12.18 -14.16
C LEU A 249 5.97 10.96 -13.23
N GLY A 250 7.03 10.95 -12.43
CA GLY A 250 7.32 9.86 -11.49
C GLY A 250 6.34 9.76 -10.33
N LEU A 251 5.89 10.89 -9.78
CA LEU A 251 4.81 10.94 -8.78
C LEU A 251 3.46 10.54 -9.39
N LEU A 252 3.16 11.03 -10.60
CA LEU A 252 1.93 10.67 -11.30
C LEU A 252 1.86 9.16 -11.61
N GLN A 253 2.99 8.55 -11.98
CA GLN A 253 3.13 7.09 -12.11
C GLN A 253 2.84 6.37 -10.77
N ALA A 254 3.36 6.86 -9.65
CA ALA A 254 3.14 6.26 -8.34
C ALA A 254 1.64 6.28 -7.94
N LEU A 255 0.97 7.43 -8.10
CA LEU A 255 -0.47 7.58 -7.82
C LEU A 255 -1.33 6.62 -8.66
N ILE A 256 -1.01 6.47 -9.96
CA ILE A 256 -1.66 5.48 -10.84
C ILE A 256 -1.45 4.04 -10.34
N VAL A 257 -0.24 3.69 -9.89
CA VAL A 257 0.05 2.35 -9.34
C VAL A 257 -0.79 2.10 -8.08
N SER A 258 -0.80 3.03 -7.13
CA SER A 258 -1.59 2.91 -5.89
C SER A 258 -3.09 2.83 -6.13
N ALA A 259 -3.64 3.60 -7.09
CA ALA A 259 -5.06 3.54 -7.43
C ALA A 259 -5.44 2.28 -8.23
N THR A 260 -4.58 1.77 -9.11
CA THR A 260 -4.87 0.60 -9.94
C THR A 260 -4.96 -0.68 -9.11
N TRP A 261 -3.97 -0.89 -8.22
CA TRP A 261 -3.82 -2.11 -7.43
C TRP A 261 -4.03 -1.87 -5.93
N TYR A 262 -4.92 -0.92 -5.59
CA TYR A 262 -5.33 -0.66 -4.21
C TYR A 262 -5.73 -1.96 -3.48
N ARG A 263 -5.33 -2.06 -2.22
CA ARG A 263 -5.85 -3.03 -1.27
C ARG A 263 -6.07 -2.37 0.09
N SER A 264 -7.23 -2.63 0.68
CA SER A 264 -7.47 -2.41 2.11
C SER A 264 -6.53 -3.30 2.92
N ILE A 265 -6.05 -2.78 4.04
CA ILE A 265 -5.34 -3.53 5.07
C ILE A 265 -6.22 -3.39 6.32
N GLU A 266 -6.68 -4.52 6.86
CA GLU A 266 -7.72 -4.57 7.89
C GLU A 266 -7.19 -5.22 9.17
N PRO A 267 -7.41 -4.66 10.38
CA PRO A 267 -8.09 -3.39 10.64
C PRO A 267 -7.26 -2.18 10.16
N LEU A 268 -7.94 -1.11 9.77
CA LEU A 268 -7.32 0.14 9.35
C LEU A 268 -6.72 0.89 10.55
N GLU A 269 -5.45 1.31 10.48
CA GLU A 269 -4.83 2.16 11.50
C GLU A 269 -4.70 3.64 11.09
N PRO A 270 -4.56 4.58 12.06
CA PRO A 270 -4.23 5.97 11.77
C PRO A 270 -3.00 6.10 10.86
N GLY A 271 -3.12 6.90 9.81
CA GLY A 271 -2.09 7.07 8.79
C GLY A 271 -2.06 6.00 7.68
N GLU A 272 -2.86 4.94 7.75
CA GLU A 272 -2.99 3.94 6.66
C GLU A 272 -4.09 4.28 5.64
N GLN A 273 -4.98 5.23 5.99
CA GLN A 273 -6.12 5.59 5.16
C GLN A 273 -5.65 6.23 3.85
N MET A 274 -6.04 5.60 2.74
CA MET A 274 -5.63 5.97 1.40
C MET A 274 -6.87 6.11 0.51
N ASP A 275 -7.37 7.34 0.37
CA ASP A 275 -8.55 7.64 -0.43
C ASP A 275 -8.24 7.51 -1.93
N ILE A 276 -8.79 6.44 -2.52
CA ILE A 276 -8.59 6.06 -3.92
C ILE A 276 -9.21 7.10 -4.86
N TYR A 277 -10.35 7.69 -4.48
CA TYR A 277 -11.07 8.66 -5.31
C TYR A 277 -10.31 9.98 -5.35
N GLN A 278 -9.80 10.44 -4.20
CA GLN A 278 -8.89 11.60 -4.14
C GLN A 278 -7.59 11.35 -4.93
N ILE A 279 -6.98 10.18 -4.81
CA ILE A 279 -5.78 9.82 -5.60
C ILE A 279 -6.08 9.82 -7.11
N GLY A 280 -7.20 9.23 -7.55
CA GLY A 280 -7.61 9.18 -8.95
C GLY A 280 -7.91 10.57 -9.52
N HIS A 281 -8.68 11.38 -8.79
CA HIS A 281 -9.00 12.77 -9.16
C HIS A 281 -7.75 13.64 -9.22
N THR A 282 -6.87 13.56 -8.22
CA THR A 282 -5.60 14.30 -8.21
C THR A 282 -4.68 13.83 -9.33
N ALA A 283 -4.58 12.53 -9.62
CA ALA A 283 -3.79 12.05 -10.75
C ALA A 283 -4.29 12.63 -12.09
N ALA A 284 -5.60 12.73 -12.31
CA ALA A 284 -6.16 13.40 -13.48
C ALA A 284 -5.82 14.90 -13.52
N ASN A 285 -6.01 15.62 -12.41
CA ASN A 285 -5.71 17.05 -12.33
C ASN A 285 -4.22 17.35 -12.50
N MET A 286 -3.32 16.52 -11.94
CA MET A 286 -1.89 16.57 -12.19
C MET A 286 -1.57 16.36 -13.68
N ALA A 287 -2.18 15.37 -14.32
CA ALA A 287 -1.97 15.08 -15.74
C ALA A 287 -2.43 16.23 -16.66
N LEU A 288 -3.52 16.92 -16.28
CA LEU A 288 -4.02 18.13 -16.93
C LEU A 288 -3.09 19.33 -16.70
N ILE A 289 -2.68 19.60 -15.46
CA ILE A 289 -1.76 20.70 -15.11
C ILE A 289 -0.38 20.51 -15.76
N MET A 290 0.08 19.26 -15.90
CA MET A 290 1.28 18.90 -16.66
C MET A 290 1.10 19.05 -18.20
N GLY A 291 -0.09 19.36 -18.69
CA GLY A 291 -0.40 19.55 -20.12
C GLY A 291 -0.17 18.28 -20.97
N LEU A 292 -0.35 17.09 -20.38
CA LEU A 292 0.00 15.84 -21.06
C LEU A 292 -0.85 15.59 -22.31
N GLY A 293 -2.15 15.85 -22.26
CA GLY A 293 -3.05 15.71 -23.41
C GLY A 293 -2.58 16.50 -24.63
N ASP A 294 -2.29 17.80 -24.46
CA ASP A 294 -1.87 18.68 -25.56
C ASP A 294 -0.48 18.33 -26.10
N LYS A 295 0.46 17.98 -25.21
CA LYS A 295 1.81 17.52 -25.59
C LYS A 295 1.77 16.23 -26.41
N LEU A 296 0.87 15.31 -26.07
CA LEU A 296 0.62 14.08 -26.83
C LEU A 296 -0.06 14.36 -28.18
N ASN A 297 -1.05 15.26 -28.21
CA ASN A 297 -1.80 15.62 -29.41
C ASN A 297 -0.92 16.37 -30.44
N ASN A 298 -0.18 17.40 -30.01
CA ASN A 298 0.66 18.20 -30.90
C ASN A 298 1.83 17.38 -31.46
N LYS A 299 2.46 16.47 -30.70
CA LYS A 299 3.54 15.62 -31.26
C LYS A 299 3.03 14.66 -32.35
N ASN A 300 1.76 14.23 -32.31
CA ASN A 300 1.17 13.44 -33.41
C ASN A 300 0.99 14.27 -34.70
N ARG A 301 0.88 15.60 -34.61
CA ARG A 301 0.83 16.51 -35.77
C ARG A 301 2.23 16.91 -36.25
N SER A 302 3.17 17.13 -35.33
CA SER A 302 4.53 17.61 -35.60
C SER A 302 5.53 16.47 -35.88
N SER A 303 5.24 15.62 -36.87
CA SER A 303 6.14 14.52 -37.28
C SER A 303 7.27 15.02 -38.20
N ALA A 304 8.25 15.71 -37.61
CA ALA A 304 9.53 16.04 -38.22
C ALA A 304 10.65 15.25 -37.53
N LEU A 305 11.58 14.67 -38.29
CA LEU A 305 12.56 13.70 -37.78
C LEU A 305 13.67 14.37 -36.93
N PRO A 306 13.94 13.89 -35.69
CA PRO A 306 15.14 14.19 -34.94
C PRO A 306 16.17 13.04 -34.98
N GLY A 307 17.46 13.39 -35.02
CA GLY A 307 18.58 12.43 -35.16
C GLY A 307 18.66 11.34 -34.08
N GLU A 308 19.23 10.21 -34.47
CA GLU A 308 18.93 8.87 -33.92
C GLU A 308 19.25 8.71 -32.42
N GLY A 309 20.34 9.32 -31.91
CA GLY A 309 20.82 9.06 -30.54
C GLY A 309 20.03 9.71 -29.38
N GLN A 310 19.46 10.91 -29.56
CA GLN A 310 18.64 11.54 -28.50
C GLN A 310 17.15 11.19 -28.60
N THR A 311 16.72 10.64 -29.73
CA THR A 311 15.33 10.31 -30.00
C THR A 311 14.82 9.21 -29.08
N ASP A 312 15.58 8.13 -28.85
CA ASP A 312 15.12 6.98 -28.05
C ASP A 312 14.77 7.33 -26.61
N ARG A 313 15.63 8.04 -25.87
CA ARG A 313 15.33 8.37 -24.46
C ARG A 313 14.10 9.28 -24.33
N ARG A 314 13.99 10.29 -25.20
CA ARG A 314 12.83 11.20 -25.26
C ARG A 314 11.57 10.49 -25.75
N GLN A 315 11.69 9.48 -26.61
CA GLN A 315 10.58 8.67 -27.10
C GLN A 315 10.10 7.67 -26.05
N ALA A 316 11.01 7.07 -25.27
CA ALA A 316 10.66 6.23 -24.12
C ALA A 316 9.93 7.04 -23.03
N GLU A 317 10.41 8.23 -22.70
CA GLU A 317 9.73 9.19 -21.81
C GLU A 317 8.34 9.56 -22.33
N PHE A 318 8.21 9.87 -23.62
CA PHE A 318 6.93 10.18 -24.28
C PHE A 318 5.94 8.99 -24.29
N LEU A 319 6.42 7.77 -24.55
CA LEU A 319 5.63 6.55 -24.47
C LEU A 319 5.24 6.20 -23.03
N GLY A 320 6.06 6.56 -22.04
CA GLY A 320 5.70 6.55 -20.63
C GLY A 320 4.55 7.52 -20.34
N ALA A 321 4.70 8.78 -20.72
CA ALA A 321 3.68 9.82 -20.54
C ALA A 321 2.34 9.47 -21.23
N ARG A 322 2.37 8.86 -22.42
CA ARG A 322 1.16 8.41 -23.13
C ARG A 322 0.41 7.30 -22.37
N ARG A 323 1.13 6.32 -21.82
CA ARG A 323 0.55 5.21 -21.06
C ARG A 323 0.02 5.68 -19.70
N VAL A 324 0.71 6.62 -19.07
CA VAL A 324 0.27 7.33 -17.86
C VAL A 324 -1.03 8.13 -18.11
N TRP A 325 -1.09 8.93 -19.17
CA TRP A 325 -2.27 9.71 -19.54
C TRP A 325 -3.52 8.83 -19.76
N LEU A 326 -3.37 7.75 -20.56
CA LEU A 326 -4.44 6.77 -20.76
C LEU A 326 -4.79 6.03 -19.46
N GLY A 327 -3.81 5.81 -18.58
CA GLY A 327 -3.99 5.26 -17.25
C GLY A 327 -4.90 6.11 -16.36
N CYS A 328 -4.68 7.42 -16.30
CA CYS A 328 -5.57 8.37 -15.61
C CYS A 328 -7.02 8.29 -16.14
N HIS A 329 -7.19 8.32 -17.47
CA HIS A 329 -8.52 8.27 -18.08
C HIS A 329 -9.27 6.96 -17.75
N TYR A 330 -8.58 5.82 -17.79
CA TYR A 330 -9.15 4.53 -17.38
C TYR A 330 -9.51 4.51 -15.88
N ILE A 331 -8.63 5.03 -15.02
CA ILE A 331 -8.86 5.10 -13.57
C ILE A 331 -10.11 5.93 -13.27
N CYS A 332 -10.23 7.14 -13.82
CA CYS A 332 -11.39 8.00 -13.58
C CYS A 332 -12.69 7.37 -14.08
N SER A 333 -12.71 6.85 -15.31
CA SER A 333 -13.92 6.20 -15.86
C SER A 333 -14.32 4.95 -15.09
N LYS A 334 -13.36 4.11 -14.68
CA LYS A 334 -13.61 2.93 -13.83
C LYS A 334 -14.25 3.30 -12.49
N TRP A 335 -13.78 4.36 -11.82
CA TRP A 335 -14.31 4.76 -10.51
C TRP A 335 -15.64 5.52 -10.60
N VAL A 336 -15.92 6.22 -11.70
CA VAL A 336 -17.25 6.81 -11.98
C VAL A 336 -18.30 5.71 -12.20
N ILE A 337 -17.97 4.65 -12.95
CA ILE A 337 -18.88 3.52 -13.19
C ILE A 337 -19.02 2.62 -11.95
N GLY A 338 -18.04 2.66 -11.03
CA GLY A 338 -18.04 1.87 -9.80
C GLY A 338 -19.04 2.31 -8.72
N VAL A 339 -19.81 3.39 -8.95
CA VAL A 339 -20.79 3.92 -7.99
C VAL A 339 -22.09 3.11 -7.96
N ASP A 340 -22.45 2.44 -9.07
CA ASP A 340 -23.74 1.75 -9.25
C ASP A 340 -23.75 0.27 -8.79
N VAL A 341 -22.72 -0.22 -8.09
CA VAL A 341 -22.63 -1.63 -7.66
C VAL A 341 -22.09 -1.78 -6.22
N TYR A 342 -22.94 -1.49 -5.24
CA TYR A 342 -22.82 -1.94 -3.85
C TYR A 342 -24.20 -2.24 -3.24
#